data_AF-A0A7X1PNH1-F1
#
_entry.id   AF-A0A7X1PNH1-F1
#
_cell.length_a   1.000
_cell.length_b   1.000
_cell.length_c   1.000
_cell.angle_alpha   90.00
_cell.angle_beta   90.00
_cell.angle_gamma   90.00
#
_symmetry.space_group_name_H-M   'P 1'
#
loop_
_entity.id
_entity.type
_entity.pdbx_description
1 polymer ?
#
loop_
_entity_poly.entity_id
_entity_poly.type
_entity_poly.pdbx_seq_one_letter_code
_entity_poly.pdbx_strand_id
1 'polypeptide(L)'
;MRTDTQPGGCVVFRDDFGNGEISVGRPNTNAGGRAWSSMLLDSPGQSSVALVADPAGAEQFVARFVVPDDGRSFGTEIQHKLFQWGRYRYAVSHYIPSTWPRFRQDAIITRWLGHALVGSDGKPRNLHPPIALAVHGLQPHWQLHLYKMLDKDPRRNPLEIHPIRVPLIYDRWNDWVFDITWSRRDEQGETITPGLIVLTLNGERVLRIEGDNNYHQEWPPCFQMGIYKPSWREAERISPARGNPLVVFQKNLVVTRLNVPPHWVAALLLG
;
A
#
# COMPACT_ATOMS: atom_id res chain seq x y z
N MET A 1 -6.21 -32.57 20.02
CA MET A 1 -5.28 -31.79 19.16
C MET A 1 -6.11 -31.15 18.07
N ARG A 2 -6.35 -29.83 18.15
CA ARG A 2 -7.01 -29.07 17.09
C ARG A 2 -5.92 -28.66 16.10
N THR A 3 -5.98 -29.22 14.91
CA THR A 3 -5.22 -28.74 13.75
C THR A 3 -5.83 -27.42 13.32
N ASP A 4 -5.09 -26.32 13.50
CA ASP A 4 -5.44 -25.02 12.96
C ASP A 4 -5.52 -25.11 11.44
N THR A 5 -6.75 -25.15 10.94
CA THR A 5 -7.07 -24.94 9.52
C THR A 5 -6.55 -23.58 9.08
N GLN A 6 -5.53 -23.56 8.21
CA GLN A 6 -5.20 -22.35 7.46
C GLN A 6 -6.47 -21.84 6.77
N PRO A 7 -6.87 -20.56 6.93
CA PRO A 7 -8.08 -20.08 6.30
C PRO A 7 -7.88 -20.07 4.78
N GLY A 8 -8.66 -20.90 4.08
CA GLY A 8 -8.63 -21.05 2.63
C GLY A 8 -8.78 -19.71 1.91
N GLY A 9 -7.84 -19.44 1.01
CA GLY A 9 -7.83 -18.30 0.11
C GLY A 9 -7.03 -18.65 -1.14
N CYS A 10 -7.23 -17.90 -2.22
CA CYS A 10 -6.54 -18.10 -3.49
C CYS A 10 -5.48 -17.01 -3.69
N VAL A 11 -4.23 -17.39 -3.96
CA VAL A 11 -3.18 -16.44 -4.33
C VAL A 11 -3.52 -15.86 -5.70
N VAL A 12 -3.77 -14.56 -5.75
CA VAL A 12 -4.15 -13.83 -6.98
C VAL A 12 -2.99 -13.08 -7.60
N PHE A 13 -1.98 -12.72 -6.79
CA PHE A 13 -0.76 -12.06 -7.25
C PHE A 13 0.40 -12.44 -6.33
N ARG A 14 1.59 -12.61 -6.90
CA ARG A 14 2.82 -12.72 -6.12
C ARG A 14 4.00 -12.19 -6.91
N ASP A 15 4.94 -11.55 -6.22
CA ASP A 15 6.26 -11.28 -6.77
C ASP A 15 7.32 -11.36 -5.67
N ASP A 16 8.28 -12.26 -5.90
CA ASP A 16 9.44 -12.51 -5.05
C ASP A 16 10.74 -12.01 -5.71
N PHE A 17 10.64 -11.43 -6.92
CA PHE A 17 11.77 -11.00 -7.78
C PHE A 17 12.76 -12.13 -8.14
N GLY A 18 12.36 -13.40 -8.00
CA GLY A 18 13.22 -14.55 -8.23
C GLY A 18 13.60 -14.77 -9.70
N ASN A 19 12.91 -14.13 -10.65
CA ASN A 19 13.28 -14.12 -12.07
C ASN A 19 14.34 -13.06 -12.41
N GLY A 20 14.78 -12.25 -11.44
CA GLY A 20 15.80 -11.22 -11.68
C GLY A 20 15.31 -10.04 -12.52
N GLU A 21 13.99 -9.84 -12.65
CA GLU A 21 13.41 -8.67 -13.31
C GLU A 21 12.16 -8.15 -12.58
N ILE A 22 11.85 -6.86 -12.77
CA ILE A 22 10.56 -6.29 -12.37
C ILE A 22 9.67 -6.31 -13.61
N SER A 23 8.89 -7.38 -13.77
CA SER A 23 8.04 -7.55 -14.96
C SER A 23 6.87 -6.55 -14.92
N VAL A 24 6.85 -5.57 -15.82
CA VAL A 24 5.75 -4.59 -15.99
C VAL A 24 5.07 -4.84 -17.33
N GLY A 25 3.75 -4.96 -17.36
CA GLY A 25 3.05 -5.16 -18.64
C GLY A 25 1.70 -5.84 -18.52
N ARG A 26 1.20 -6.36 -19.65
CA ARG A 26 -0.19 -6.85 -19.76
C ARG A 26 -0.52 -7.83 -18.63
N PRO A 27 -1.64 -7.60 -17.91
CA PRO A 27 -2.17 -8.51 -16.91
C PRO A 27 -2.05 -9.97 -17.35
N ASN A 28 -1.23 -10.76 -16.65
CA ASN A 28 -1.35 -12.20 -16.79
C ASN A 28 -2.63 -12.58 -16.03
N THR A 29 -3.71 -12.85 -16.76
CA THR A 29 -5.04 -13.19 -16.21
C THR A 29 -5.06 -14.57 -15.52
N ASN A 30 -3.93 -15.28 -15.52
CA ASN A 30 -3.78 -16.55 -14.82
C ASN A 30 -3.51 -16.31 -13.33
N ALA A 31 -4.19 -17.08 -12.48
CA ALA A 31 -4.04 -17.04 -11.03
C ALA A 31 -2.56 -17.20 -10.62
N GLY A 32 -1.99 -16.18 -9.98
CA GLY A 32 -0.58 -16.15 -9.57
C GLY A 32 0.36 -15.38 -10.49
N GLY A 33 -0.17 -14.44 -11.29
CA GLY A 33 0.63 -13.52 -12.09
C GLY A 33 1.71 -12.80 -11.27
N ARG A 34 2.88 -12.61 -11.89
CA ARG A 34 4.04 -11.89 -11.35
C ARG A 34 4.22 -10.50 -11.96
N ALA A 35 3.40 -10.16 -12.96
CA ALA A 35 3.51 -8.90 -13.68
C ALA A 35 2.79 -7.76 -12.95
N TRP A 36 3.54 -6.69 -12.70
CA TRP A 36 3.02 -5.40 -12.24
C TRP A 36 2.22 -4.74 -13.36
N SER A 37 1.15 -4.05 -12.99
CA SER A 37 0.30 -3.33 -13.94
C SER A 37 0.99 -2.09 -14.51
N SER A 38 1.81 -1.44 -13.70
CA SER A 38 2.59 -0.28 -14.12
C SER A 38 3.70 0.00 -13.11
N MET A 39 4.77 0.63 -13.59
CA MET A 39 5.70 1.37 -12.76
C MET A 39 5.21 2.82 -12.71
N LEU A 40 4.93 3.32 -11.52
CA LEU A 40 4.45 4.67 -11.29
C LEU A 40 5.59 5.55 -10.78
N LEU A 41 5.65 6.77 -11.33
CA LEU A 41 6.73 7.74 -11.14
C LEU A 41 8.06 7.28 -11.74
N ASP A 42 7.98 7.13 -13.06
CA ASP A 42 9.02 7.61 -13.96
C ASP A 42 8.86 9.14 -14.08
N SER A 43 9.69 9.90 -13.37
CA SER A 43 9.99 11.30 -13.73
C SER A 43 11.46 11.32 -14.13
N PRO A 44 11.83 11.83 -15.31
CA PRO A 44 13.22 12.04 -15.68
C PRO A 44 13.89 12.96 -14.64
N GLY A 45 14.71 12.37 -13.77
CA GLY A 45 15.35 13.01 -12.63
C GLY A 45 15.53 12.03 -11.47
N GLN A 46 16.65 11.30 -11.48
CA GLN A 46 17.32 10.48 -10.45
C GLN A 46 16.51 9.52 -9.52
N SER A 47 15.19 9.59 -9.38
CA SER A 47 14.40 8.55 -8.71
C SER A 47 14.57 7.22 -9.45
N SER A 48 14.69 6.11 -8.72
CA SER A 48 14.96 4.82 -9.33
C SER A 48 14.39 3.65 -8.54
N VAL A 49 14.07 2.59 -9.29
CA VAL A 49 13.85 1.25 -8.77
C VAL A 49 14.78 0.29 -9.50
N ALA A 50 15.47 -0.56 -8.75
CA ALA A 50 16.36 -1.57 -9.31
C ALA A 50 16.34 -2.83 -8.46
N LEU A 51 16.60 -3.99 -9.08
CA LEU A 51 16.87 -5.21 -8.34
C LEU A 51 18.31 -5.23 -7.87
N VAL A 52 18.50 -5.56 -6.60
CA VAL A 52 19.80 -5.66 -5.94
C VAL A 52 19.83 -6.91 -5.07
N ALA A 53 21.03 -7.32 -4.63
CA ALA A 53 21.16 -8.35 -3.62
C ALA A 53 20.48 -7.94 -2.31
N ASP A 54 19.92 -8.91 -1.58
CA ASP A 54 19.30 -8.66 -0.28
C ASP A 54 20.30 -7.98 0.67
N PRO A 55 19.99 -6.77 1.21
CA PRO A 55 20.88 -6.07 2.13
C PRO A 55 21.12 -6.83 3.45
N ALA A 56 20.28 -7.81 3.80
CA ALA A 56 20.46 -8.69 4.94
C ALA A 56 21.32 -9.94 4.63
N GLY A 57 21.82 -10.09 3.40
CA GLY A 57 22.74 -11.16 3.01
C GLY A 57 22.09 -12.47 2.55
N ALA A 58 20.77 -12.50 2.34
CA ALA A 58 20.11 -13.67 1.76
C ALA A 58 20.40 -13.79 0.25
N GLU A 59 20.46 -15.01 -0.27
CA GLU A 59 20.66 -15.30 -1.69
C GLU A 59 19.37 -15.08 -2.50
N GLN A 60 18.90 -13.83 -2.55
CA GLN A 60 17.75 -13.44 -3.36
C GLN A 60 17.87 -11.99 -3.83
N PHE A 61 17.20 -11.68 -4.94
CA PHE A 61 17.00 -10.30 -5.37
C PHE A 61 15.88 -9.64 -4.57
N VAL A 62 16.01 -8.32 -4.40
CA VAL A 62 15.00 -7.46 -3.78
C VAL A 62 14.88 -6.15 -4.56
N ALA A 63 13.71 -5.53 -4.55
CA ALA A 63 13.53 -4.23 -5.18
C ALA A 63 14.03 -3.12 -4.25
N ARG A 64 14.98 -2.32 -4.72
CA ARG A 64 15.49 -1.12 -4.06
C ARG A 64 14.87 0.11 -4.71
N PHE A 65 14.13 0.87 -3.92
CA PHE A 65 13.53 2.14 -4.32
C PHE A 65 14.36 3.29 -3.77
N VAL A 66 14.61 4.32 -4.59
CA VAL A 66 15.38 5.50 -4.22
C VAL A 66 14.67 6.76 -4.68
N VAL A 67 14.44 7.67 -3.75
CA VAL A 67 13.95 9.03 -4.05
C VAL A 67 15.00 10.02 -3.54
N PRO A 68 15.76 10.67 -4.43
CA PRO A 68 16.72 11.68 -4.02
C PRO A 68 16.03 12.91 -3.46
N ASP A 69 16.67 13.56 -2.49
CA ASP A 69 16.25 14.86 -1.99
C ASP A 69 16.83 15.95 -2.91
N ASP A 70 16.30 16.06 -4.13
CA ASP A 70 16.79 16.95 -5.20
C ASP A 70 15.85 18.14 -5.49
N GLY A 71 14.74 18.25 -4.74
CA GLY A 71 13.70 19.26 -4.92
C GLY A 71 12.76 19.01 -6.11
N ARG A 72 12.87 17.86 -6.80
CA ARG A 72 12.03 17.49 -7.97
C ARG A 72 11.45 16.08 -7.84
N SER A 73 12.17 15.20 -7.18
CA SER A 73 11.82 13.82 -6.93
C SER A 73 10.94 13.73 -5.69
N PHE A 74 9.82 13.02 -5.80
CA PHE A 74 8.88 12.83 -4.69
C PHE A 74 8.33 11.41 -4.60
N GLY A 75 8.71 10.50 -5.50
CA GLY A 75 8.31 9.11 -5.40
C GLY A 75 8.83 8.23 -6.52
N THR A 76 8.80 6.92 -6.26
CA THR A 76 9.05 5.84 -7.21
C THR A 76 8.33 4.60 -6.68
N GLU A 77 7.40 4.05 -7.46
CA GLU A 77 6.49 2.99 -7.01
C GLU A 77 6.22 2.00 -8.14
N ILE A 78 5.84 0.78 -7.77
CA ILE A 78 5.24 -0.20 -8.68
C ILE A 78 3.83 -0.53 -8.21
N GLN A 79 2.95 -0.79 -9.19
CA GLN A 79 1.51 -0.82 -8.98
C GLN A 79 0.89 -2.08 -9.56
N HIS A 80 -0.09 -2.62 -8.83
CA HIS A 80 -0.94 -3.71 -9.30
C HIS A 80 -2.44 -3.32 -9.19
N LYS A 81 -3.18 -3.41 -10.33
CA LYS A 81 -4.54 -2.85 -10.52
C LYS A 81 -5.66 -3.90 -10.64
N LEU A 82 -5.44 -5.17 -10.32
CA LEU A 82 -6.35 -6.27 -10.75
C LEU A 82 -7.09 -6.97 -9.61
N PHE A 83 -7.56 -6.22 -8.63
CA PHE A 83 -8.42 -6.80 -7.61
C PHE A 83 -9.89 -6.64 -8.02
N GLN A 84 -10.73 -7.59 -7.63
CA GLN A 84 -12.17 -7.39 -7.58
C GLN A 84 -12.53 -6.83 -6.20
N TRP A 85 -13.77 -6.38 -5.99
CA TRP A 85 -14.23 -6.13 -4.63
C TRP A 85 -14.18 -7.43 -3.82
N GLY A 86 -13.75 -7.33 -2.57
CA GLY A 86 -13.65 -8.48 -1.68
C GLY A 86 -12.69 -8.26 -0.53
N ARG A 87 -12.37 -9.36 0.14
CA ARG A 87 -11.42 -9.41 1.24
C ARG A 87 -10.09 -9.97 0.75
N TYR A 88 -9.00 -9.29 1.07
CA TYR A 88 -7.67 -9.64 0.62
C TYR A 88 -6.67 -9.62 1.76
N ARG A 89 -5.69 -10.52 1.69
CA ARG A 89 -4.48 -10.51 2.50
C ARG A 89 -3.33 -10.05 1.62
N TYR A 90 -2.60 -9.03 2.05
CA TYR A 90 -1.37 -8.56 1.43
C TYR A 90 -0.22 -8.85 2.39
N ALA A 91 0.70 -9.72 2.00
CA ALA A 91 1.95 -9.94 2.72
C ALA A 91 3.09 -9.26 1.94
N VAL A 92 3.90 -8.44 2.59
CA VAL A 92 5.04 -7.74 1.97
C VAL A 92 6.10 -7.44 3.03
N SER A 93 7.37 -7.55 2.66
CA SER A 93 8.49 -7.24 3.56
C SER A 93 9.13 -5.91 3.20
N HIS A 94 9.43 -5.09 4.21
CA HIS A 94 10.16 -3.81 4.06
C HIS A 94 11.47 -3.83 4.84
N TYR A 95 12.55 -3.38 4.22
CA TYR A 95 13.83 -3.12 4.88
C TYR A 95 14.09 -1.62 4.86
N ILE A 96 14.23 -1.04 6.05
CA ILE A 96 14.57 0.38 6.23
C ILE A 96 16.04 0.44 6.67
N PRO A 97 16.95 1.00 5.86
CA PRO A 97 18.35 1.12 6.25
C PRO A 97 18.52 2.15 7.38
N SER A 98 19.51 1.98 8.24
CA SER A 98 19.83 2.98 9.29
C SER A 98 20.26 4.35 8.76
N THR A 99 20.60 4.42 7.47
CA THR A 99 20.84 5.68 6.74
C THR A 99 19.57 6.47 6.44
N TRP A 100 18.39 5.94 6.79
CA TRP A 100 17.11 6.60 6.58
C TRP A 100 17.11 8.03 7.16
N PRO A 101 16.92 9.06 6.32
CA PRO A 101 16.91 10.43 6.77
C PRO A 101 15.75 10.71 7.74
N ARG A 102 15.99 11.64 8.67
CA ARG A 102 15.00 12.09 9.64
C ARG A 102 14.25 13.27 9.08
N PHE A 103 12.97 13.08 8.77
CA PHE A 103 12.09 14.15 8.28
C PHE A 103 10.98 14.42 9.28
N ARG A 104 10.46 15.67 9.28
CA ARG A 104 9.28 16.01 10.08
C ARG A 104 8.00 15.45 9.47
N GLN A 105 7.96 15.30 8.15
CA GLN A 105 6.81 14.83 7.40
C GLN A 105 7.01 13.39 6.92
N ASP A 106 5.89 12.73 6.64
CA ASP A 106 5.81 11.33 6.24
C ASP A 106 6.55 10.99 4.95
N ALA A 107 6.97 9.73 4.86
CA ALA A 107 7.18 9.03 3.61
C ALA A 107 6.32 7.76 3.61
N ILE A 108 5.46 7.64 2.61
CA ILE A 108 4.61 6.48 2.39
C ILE A 108 5.44 5.42 1.67
N ILE A 109 5.42 4.19 2.18
CA ILE A 109 6.20 3.08 1.59
C ILE A 109 5.33 1.99 0.97
N THR A 110 4.04 1.98 1.29
CA THR A 110 3.01 1.11 0.71
C THR A 110 1.66 1.78 0.84
N ARG A 111 0.83 1.71 -0.21
CA ARG A 111 -0.50 2.31 -0.19
C ARG A 111 -1.48 1.59 -1.09
N TRP A 112 -2.76 1.75 -0.76
CA TRP A 112 -3.88 1.37 -1.60
C TRP A 112 -4.46 2.63 -2.17
N LEU A 113 -4.29 2.85 -3.47
CA LEU A 113 -4.71 4.07 -4.14
C LEU A 113 -6.04 3.86 -4.85
N GLY A 114 -6.98 4.78 -4.63
CA GLY A 114 -8.24 4.77 -5.34
C GLY A 114 -8.12 5.25 -6.80
N HIS A 115 -9.15 4.98 -7.60
CA HIS A 115 -9.27 5.51 -8.96
C HIS A 115 -9.64 7.00 -8.95
N ALA A 116 -9.19 7.78 -9.93
CA ALA A 116 -9.56 9.19 -10.01
C ALA A 116 -11.09 9.35 -10.07
N LEU A 117 -11.65 10.26 -9.27
CA LEU A 117 -13.08 10.57 -9.29
C LEU A 117 -13.32 11.86 -10.05
N VAL A 118 -14.48 11.95 -10.70
CA VAL A 118 -14.96 13.17 -11.33
C VAL A 118 -15.66 14.01 -10.27
N GLY A 119 -15.18 15.24 -10.06
CA GLY A 119 -15.81 16.21 -9.17
C GLY A 119 -17.17 16.69 -9.69
N SER A 120 -17.91 17.43 -8.87
CA SER A 120 -19.17 18.08 -9.28
C SER A 120 -18.99 19.08 -10.43
N ASP A 121 -17.76 19.55 -10.66
CA ASP A 121 -17.35 20.41 -11.76
C ASP A 121 -16.93 19.65 -13.04
N GLY A 122 -17.15 18.33 -13.09
CA GLY A 122 -16.82 17.50 -14.25
C GLY A 122 -15.33 17.22 -14.44
N LYS A 123 -14.46 17.64 -13.50
CA LYS A 123 -13.00 17.48 -13.62
C LYS A 123 -12.50 16.27 -12.82
N PRO A 124 -11.50 15.52 -13.34
CA PRO A 124 -10.88 14.43 -12.59
C PRO A 124 -10.08 14.98 -11.40
N ARG A 125 -10.14 14.28 -10.27
CA ARG A 125 -9.41 14.60 -9.05
C ARG A 125 -8.53 13.42 -8.66
N ASN A 126 -7.25 13.71 -8.43
CA ASN A 126 -6.35 12.75 -7.80
C ASN A 126 -6.78 12.54 -6.36
N LEU A 127 -6.90 11.28 -5.94
CA LEU A 127 -7.36 10.96 -4.61
C LEU A 127 -6.22 10.74 -3.63
N HIS A 128 -6.50 10.97 -2.35
CA HIS A 128 -5.71 10.39 -1.28
C HIS A 128 -5.85 8.86 -1.29
N PRO A 129 -4.79 8.10 -0.98
CA PRO A 129 -4.91 6.66 -0.85
C PRO A 129 -5.78 6.33 0.37
N PRO A 130 -6.80 5.46 0.26
CA PRO A 130 -7.56 5.05 1.44
C PRO A 130 -6.76 4.49 2.60
N ILE A 131 -5.73 3.72 2.29
CA ILE A 131 -4.83 3.18 3.31
C ILE A 131 -3.41 3.45 2.85
N ALA A 132 -2.56 3.94 3.75
CA ALA A 132 -1.12 4.06 3.51
C ALA A 132 -0.31 3.70 4.75
N LEU A 133 0.72 2.88 4.58
CA LEU A 133 1.76 2.67 5.58
C LEU A 133 2.85 3.73 5.38
N ALA A 134 3.15 4.49 6.43
CA ALA A 134 4.13 5.56 6.43
C ALA A 134 5.18 5.39 7.53
N VAL A 135 6.36 5.96 7.27
CA VAL A 135 7.40 6.22 8.27
C VAL A 135 7.37 7.72 8.59
N HIS A 136 7.14 8.05 9.86
CA HIS A 136 6.91 9.43 10.33
C HIS A 136 7.97 9.91 11.31
N GLY A 137 8.34 11.20 11.18
CA GLY A 137 8.92 11.98 12.25
C GLY A 137 10.45 11.91 12.39
N LEU A 138 10.98 12.84 13.19
CA LEU A 138 12.42 12.94 13.48
C LEU A 138 12.95 11.75 14.30
N GLN A 139 12.05 11.09 15.03
CA GLN A 139 12.24 9.76 15.60
C GLN A 139 11.36 8.82 14.78
N PRO A 140 11.90 8.20 13.73
CA PRO A 140 11.10 7.48 12.76
C PRO A 140 10.31 6.35 13.41
N HIS A 141 9.01 6.35 13.16
CA HIS A 141 8.09 5.31 13.63
C HIS A 141 7.04 5.01 12.58
N TRP A 142 6.41 3.85 12.73
CA TRP A 142 5.36 3.38 11.86
C TRP A 142 4.03 4.10 12.12
N GLN A 143 3.36 4.51 11.05
CA GLN A 143 1.99 5.00 11.08
C GLN A 143 1.18 4.32 9.99
N LEU A 144 -0.06 3.94 10.32
CA LEU A 144 -1.07 3.67 9.32
C LEU A 144 -1.93 4.93 9.16
N HIS A 145 -2.01 5.42 7.93
CA HIS A 145 -2.89 6.51 7.53
C HIS A 145 -4.16 5.90 6.96
N LEU A 146 -5.30 6.33 7.47
CA LEU A 146 -6.63 5.98 6.99
C LEU A 146 -7.35 7.26 6.59
N TYR A 147 -7.54 7.46 5.30
CA TYR A 147 -8.38 8.56 4.84
C TYR A 147 -9.84 8.10 4.87
N LYS A 148 -10.66 8.77 5.68
CA LYS A 148 -12.10 8.55 5.76
C LYS A 148 -12.77 9.14 4.55
N MET A 149 -13.25 8.28 3.67
CA MET A 149 -13.61 8.69 2.31
C MET A 149 -15.08 9.04 2.16
N LEU A 150 -15.48 10.12 2.81
CA LEU A 150 -16.86 10.55 2.92
C LEU A 150 -17.30 11.47 1.77
N ASP A 151 -16.37 12.10 1.05
CA ASP A 151 -16.62 13.06 -0.03
C ASP A 151 -15.79 12.73 -1.28
N LYS A 152 -16.29 13.03 -2.49
CA LYS A 152 -15.55 12.86 -3.75
C LYS A 152 -14.44 13.92 -3.93
N ASP A 153 -14.51 15.04 -3.21
CA ASP A 153 -13.42 16.00 -3.08
C ASP A 153 -12.40 15.50 -2.04
N PRO A 154 -11.20 15.05 -2.46
CA PRO A 154 -10.20 14.48 -1.56
C PRO A 154 -9.76 15.42 -0.44
N ARG A 155 -9.89 16.74 -0.64
CA ARG A 155 -9.53 17.76 0.34
C ARG A 155 -10.46 17.80 1.55
N ARG A 156 -11.65 17.21 1.44
CA ARG A 156 -12.67 17.20 2.51
C ARG A 156 -12.67 15.92 3.31
N ASN A 157 -11.85 14.94 2.93
CA ASN A 157 -11.79 13.65 3.60
C ASN A 157 -10.86 13.71 4.80
N PRO A 158 -11.37 13.41 6.02
CA PRO A 158 -10.53 13.40 7.20
C PRO A 158 -9.44 12.33 7.10
N LEU A 159 -8.24 12.68 7.54
CA LEU A 159 -7.15 11.73 7.77
C LEU A 159 -7.18 11.29 9.23
N GLU A 160 -7.26 9.98 9.44
CA GLU A 160 -6.99 9.35 10.73
C GLU A 160 -5.58 8.75 10.71
N ILE A 161 -4.77 9.13 11.69
CA ILE A 161 -3.42 8.61 11.87
C ILE A 161 -3.46 7.61 13.02
N HIS A 162 -3.04 6.38 12.75
CA HIS A 162 -2.89 5.33 13.73
C HIS A 162 -1.39 5.03 13.94
N PRO A 163 -0.78 5.55 15.03
CA PRO A 163 0.58 5.19 15.39
C PRO A 163 0.67 3.70 15.72
N ILE A 164 1.64 3.01 15.14
CA ILE A 164 1.91 1.61 15.44
C ILE A 164 2.98 1.56 16.52
N ARG A 165 2.61 1.10 17.72
CA ARG A 165 3.46 1.13 18.93
C ARG A 165 4.52 0.02 18.96
N VAL A 166 4.97 -0.42 17.79
CA VAL A 166 6.12 -1.31 17.64
C VAL A 166 7.26 -0.47 17.08
N PRO A 167 8.46 -0.50 17.68
CA PRO A 167 9.60 0.26 17.18
C PRO A 167 9.92 -0.08 15.72
N LEU A 168 10.32 0.94 14.96
CA LEU A 168 10.94 0.71 13.66
C LEU A 168 12.32 0.11 13.90
N ILE A 169 12.55 -1.09 13.37
CA ILE A 169 13.84 -1.77 13.44
C ILE A 169 14.56 -1.54 12.12
N TYR A 170 15.67 -0.81 12.19
CA TYR A 170 16.55 -0.60 11.05
C TYR A 170 17.35 -1.85 10.72
N ASP A 171 17.82 -1.90 9.49
CA ASP A 171 18.75 -2.91 8.98
C ASP A 171 18.25 -4.36 9.12
N ARG A 172 16.92 -4.52 9.11
CA ARG A 172 16.23 -5.81 9.15
C ARG A 172 14.96 -5.76 8.31
N TRP A 173 14.53 -6.94 7.89
CA TRP A 173 13.21 -7.11 7.27
C TRP A 173 12.10 -6.92 8.32
N ASN A 174 11.11 -6.13 7.94
CA ASN A 174 9.87 -5.90 8.67
C ASN A 174 8.75 -6.56 7.83
N ASP A 175 8.25 -7.70 8.29
CA ASP A 175 7.30 -8.53 7.56
C ASP A 175 5.87 -8.11 7.91
N TRP A 176 5.21 -7.46 6.96
CA TRP A 176 3.86 -6.96 7.14
C TRP A 176 2.83 -7.91 6.53
N VAL A 177 1.72 -8.08 7.25
CA VAL A 177 0.49 -8.67 6.71
C VAL A 177 -0.66 -7.71 6.95
N PHE A 178 -1.35 -7.35 5.87
CA PHE A 178 -2.56 -6.52 5.87
C PHE A 178 -3.73 -7.38 5.42
N ASP A 179 -4.63 -7.69 6.36
CA ASP A 179 -5.93 -8.27 6.02
C ASP A 179 -6.94 -7.14 5.90
N ILE A 180 -7.42 -6.89 4.68
CA ILE A 180 -8.31 -5.79 4.34
C ILE A 180 -9.63 -6.33 3.81
N THR A 181 -10.72 -5.98 4.48
CA THR A 181 -12.09 -5.99 3.97
C THR A 181 -12.48 -4.55 3.68
N TRP A 182 -12.80 -4.23 2.43
CA TRP A 182 -13.20 -2.88 2.04
C TRP A 182 -14.64 -2.60 2.46
N SER A 183 -14.89 -1.41 3.02
CA SER A 183 -16.24 -0.91 3.21
C SER A 183 -16.89 -0.63 1.84
N ARG A 184 -18.17 -0.96 1.73
CA ARG A 184 -18.91 -0.87 0.47
C ARG A 184 -20.33 -0.43 0.73
N ARG A 185 -20.87 0.40 -0.15
CA ARG A 185 -22.32 0.58 -0.23
C ARG A 185 -22.97 -0.67 -0.83
N ASP A 186 -24.17 -0.98 -0.38
CA ASP A 186 -25.03 -1.93 -1.09
C ASP A 186 -25.34 -1.44 -2.52
N GLU A 187 -25.99 -2.30 -3.31
CA GLU A 187 -26.26 -2.01 -4.72
C GLU A 187 -27.20 -0.82 -4.91
N GLN A 188 -28.06 -0.57 -3.91
CA GLN A 188 -29.01 0.53 -3.86
C GLN A 188 -28.37 1.84 -3.37
N GLY A 189 -27.17 1.78 -2.79
CA GLY A 189 -26.42 2.93 -2.30
C GLY A 189 -26.81 3.39 -0.89
N GLU A 190 -27.69 2.66 -0.20
CA GLU A 190 -28.39 3.09 1.02
C GLU A 190 -27.65 2.66 2.30
N THR A 191 -27.09 1.44 2.32
CA THR A 191 -26.38 0.90 3.48
C THR A 191 -24.90 0.75 3.21
N ILE A 192 -24.05 1.09 4.18
CA ILE A 192 -22.61 0.79 4.11
C ILE A 192 -22.32 -0.44 4.95
N THR A 193 -21.79 -1.50 4.32
CA THR A 193 -21.14 -2.59 5.03
C THR A 193 -19.80 -2.10 5.57
N PRO A 194 -19.54 -2.19 6.89
CA PRO A 194 -18.29 -1.71 7.47
C PRO A 194 -17.10 -2.53 6.98
N GLY A 195 -15.98 -1.85 6.77
CA GLY A 195 -14.71 -2.47 6.45
C GLY A 195 -13.99 -2.98 7.70
N LEU A 196 -12.91 -3.73 7.47
CA LEU A 196 -12.02 -4.24 8.50
C LEU A 196 -10.58 -4.17 7.99
N ILE A 197 -9.68 -3.66 8.82
CA ILE A 197 -8.24 -3.68 8.58
C ILE A 197 -7.58 -4.36 9.77
N VAL A 198 -6.83 -5.43 9.55
CA VAL A 198 -6.00 -6.07 10.57
C VAL A 198 -4.55 -6.05 10.08
N LEU A 199 -3.66 -5.50 10.90
CA LEU A 199 -2.23 -5.43 10.59
C LEU A 199 -1.47 -6.34 11.53
N THR A 200 -0.57 -7.10 10.93
CA THR A 200 0.42 -7.92 11.62
C THR A 200 1.80 -7.45 11.17
N LEU A 201 2.72 -7.30 12.12
CA LEU A 201 4.13 -7.03 11.87
C LEU A 201 4.95 -8.14 12.54
N ASN A 202 5.81 -8.80 11.77
CA ASN A 202 6.69 -9.88 12.25
C ASN A 202 5.93 -10.99 13.01
N GLY A 203 4.72 -11.33 12.55
CA GLY A 203 3.88 -12.36 13.16
C GLY A 203 3.00 -11.88 14.33
N GLU A 204 3.17 -10.65 14.82
CA GLU A 204 2.35 -10.09 15.90
C GLU A 204 1.31 -9.12 15.37
N ARG A 205 0.04 -9.28 15.80
CA ARG A 205 -1.02 -8.33 15.42
C ARG A 205 -0.81 -7.00 16.13
N VAL A 206 -0.58 -5.94 15.37
CA VAL A 206 -0.26 -4.60 15.89
C VAL A 206 -1.42 -3.61 15.82
N LEU A 207 -2.40 -3.86 14.95
CA LEU A 207 -3.53 -2.94 14.76
C LEU A 207 -4.77 -3.67 14.25
N ARG A 208 -5.94 -3.17 14.65
CA ARG A 208 -7.25 -3.60 14.15
C ARG A 208 -8.17 -2.39 14.08
N ILE A 209 -8.73 -2.11 12.92
CA ILE A 209 -9.64 -0.99 12.67
C ILE A 209 -10.90 -1.52 11.98
N GLU A 210 -12.07 -1.10 12.45
CA GLU A 210 -13.37 -1.38 11.83
C GLU A 210 -14.05 -0.08 11.40
N GLY A 211 -14.86 -0.16 10.35
CA GLY A 211 -15.63 0.98 9.83
C GLY A 211 -15.24 1.35 8.41
N ASP A 212 -15.53 2.59 8.03
CA ASP A 212 -15.33 3.07 6.66
C ASP A 212 -13.85 3.20 6.29
N ASN A 213 -13.46 2.58 5.17
CA ASN A 213 -12.07 2.59 4.70
C ASN A 213 -11.92 2.75 3.17
N ASN A 214 -12.97 3.19 2.46
CA ASN A 214 -12.97 3.33 1.00
C ASN A 214 -13.95 4.42 0.52
N TYR A 215 -13.65 5.08 -0.62
CA TYR A 215 -14.47 6.12 -1.29
C TYR A 215 -15.78 5.61 -1.90
N HIS A 216 -16.16 4.36 -1.59
CA HIS A 216 -17.21 3.62 -2.29
C HIS A 216 -17.07 3.77 -3.82
N GLN A 217 -15.83 3.61 -4.28
CA GLN A 217 -15.50 3.70 -5.69
C GLN A 217 -16.22 2.63 -6.48
N GLU A 218 -16.32 2.82 -7.79
CA GLU A 218 -16.76 1.77 -8.70
C GLU A 218 -15.75 0.60 -8.71
N TRP A 219 -14.46 0.92 -8.65
CA TRP A 219 -13.35 -0.04 -8.75
C TRP A 219 -12.55 -0.13 -7.45
N PRO A 220 -12.10 -1.34 -7.06
CA PRO A 220 -11.33 -1.53 -5.84
C PRO A 220 -9.97 -0.81 -5.90
N PRO A 221 -9.46 -0.34 -4.74
CA PRO A 221 -8.16 0.31 -4.69
C PRO A 221 -7.03 -0.59 -5.22
N CYS A 222 -6.15 0.01 -6.01
CA CYS A 222 -4.95 -0.66 -6.50
C CYS A 222 -3.88 -0.69 -5.40
N PHE A 223 -3.08 -1.75 -5.37
CA PHE A 223 -1.94 -1.84 -4.47
C PHE A 223 -0.73 -1.16 -5.08
N GLN A 224 0.02 -0.42 -4.27
CA GLN A 224 1.29 0.21 -4.64
C GLN A 224 2.32 0.00 -3.55
N MET A 225 3.55 -0.30 -3.96
CA MET A 225 4.71 -0.34 -3.08
C MET A 225 5.88 0.41 -3.70
N GLY A 226 6.67 1.06 -2.84
CA GLY A 226 7.82 1.85 -3.23
C GLY A 226 8.04 2.97 -2.22
N ILE A 227 8.26 4.19 -2.68
CA ILE A 227 8.37 5.39 -1.85
C ILE A 227 7.52 6.49 -2.48
N TYR A 228 6.69 7.15 -1.67
CA TYR A 228 6.00 8.38 -2.04
C TYR A 228 6.08 9.38 -0.88
N LYS A 229 6.67 10.55 -1.14
CA LYS A 229 6.84 11.64 -0.18
C LYS A 229 5.98 12.85 -0.60
N PRO A 230 4.71 12.92 -0.17
CA PRO A 230 3.78 13.96 -0.62
C PRO A 230 4.29 15.37 -0.34
N SER A 231 4.95 15.59 0.81
CA SER A 231 5.49 16.90 1.18
C SER A 231 6.54 17.45 0.21
N TRP A 232 7.23 16.58 -0.54
CA TRP A 232 8.23 17.01 -1.53
C TRP A 232 7.59 17.43 -2.86
N ARG A 233 6.44 16.84 -3.21
CA ARG A 233 5.64 17.28 -4.35
C ARG A 233 5.10 18.70 -4.17
N GLU A 234 4.70 19.04 -2.94
CA GLU A 234 4.23 20.40 -2.59
C GLU A 234 5.39 21.40 -2.49
N ALA A 235 6.60 20.93 -2.17
CA ALA A 235 7.81 21.71 -2.00
C ALA A 235 8.58 21.99 -3.31
N GLU A 236 8.12 21.53 -4.47
CA GLU A 236 8.65 21.90 -5.82
C GLU A 236 8.74 23.42 -6.05
N ARG A 237 8.29 24.25 -5.09
CA ARG A 237 8.30 25.71 -5.11
C ARG A 237 9.38 26.37 -4.23
N ILE A 238 10.12 25.65 -3.38
CA ILE A 238 11.04 26.27 -2.39
C ILE A 238 12.35 25.49 -2.21
N SER A 239 13.40 25.92 -2.93
CA SER A 239 14.84 25.57 -2.80
C SER A 239 15.32 24.17 -3.26
N PRO A 240 16.55 24.07 -3.80
CA PRO A 240 17.14 22.80 -4.23
C PRO A 240 17.57 22.00 -3.00
N ALA A 241 16.90 20.88 -2.77
CA ALA A 241 17.29 20.02 -1.66
C ALA A 241 18.65 19.33 -1.94
N ARG A 242 19.42 19.08 -0.87
CA ARG A 242 20.76 18.45 -0.88
C ARG A 242 20.92 17.47 0.30
N GLY A 243 19.84 16.79 0.67
CA GLY A 243 19.81 15.82 1.77
C GLY A 243 20.13 14.39 1.33
N ASN A 244 20.13 13.47 2.29
CA ASN A 244 20.25 12.04 1.98
C ASN A 244 19.00 11.56 1.24
N PRO A 245 19.15 10.67 0.24
CA PRO A 245 18.02 10.08 -0.45
C PRO A 245 17.19 9.22 0.52
N LEU A 246 15.90 9.10 0.23
CA LEU A 246 15.07 8.04 0.79
C LEU A 246 15.39 6.74 0.08
N VAL A 247 15.62 5.68 0.86
CA VAL A 247 15.90 4.34 0.35
C VAL A 247 15.08 3.31 1.12
N VAL A 248 14.33 2.48 0.42
CA VAL A 248 13.60 1.32 0.97
C VAL A 248 13.89 0.12 0.09
N PHE A 249 14.05 -1.05 0.70
CA PHE A 249 14.06 -2.31 -0.02
C PHE A 249 12.77 -3.06 0.28
N GLN A 250 12.22 -3.74 -0.72
CA GLN A 250 10.95 -4.46 -0.63
C GLN A 250 11.05 -5.81 -1.33
N LYS A 251 10.36 -6.81 -0.79
CA LYS A 251 10.31 -8.16 -1.35
C LYS A 251 9.05 -8.92 -0.96
N ASN A 252 8.88 -10.08 -1.59
CA ASN A 252 7.92 -11.11 -1.20
C ASN A 252 6.47 -10.62 -1.11
N LEU A 253 6.03 -9.81 -2.09
CA LEU A 253 4.63 -9.45 -2.14
C LEU A 253 3.81 -10.69 -2.49
N VAL A 254 2.85 -11.03 -1.64
CA VAL A 254 1.84 -12.06 -1.91
C VAL A 254 0.47 -11.47 -1.61
N VAL A 255 -0.43 -11.54 -2.58
CA VAL A 255 -1.82 -11.13 -2.42
C VAL A 255 -2.72 -12.35 -2.54
N THR A 256 -3.48 -12.59 -1.49
CA THR A 256 -4.40 -13.72 -1.38
C THR A 256 -5.82 -13.19 -1.25
N ARG A 257 -6.71 -13.60 -2.16
CA ARG A 257 -8.15 -13.41 -1.99
C ARG A 257 -8.63 -14.34 -0.89
N LEU A 258 -9.19 -13.79 0.18
CA LEU A 258 -9.71 -14.56 1.30
C LEU A 258 -11.16 -14.98 1.01
N ASN A 259 -11.52 -16.21 1.36
CA ASN A 259 -12.90 -16.67 1.23
C ASN A 259 -13.83 -15.81 2.11
N VAL A 260 -14.99 -15.44 1.55
CA VAL A 260 -16.08 -14.85 2.34
C VAL A 260 -16.66 -15.98 3.18
N PRO A 261 -16.70 -15.87 4.52
CA PRO A 261 -17.33 -16.90 5.33
C PRO A 261 -18.82 -17.03 4.95
N PRO A 262 -19.37 -18.26 4.83
CA PRO A 262 -20.76 -18.48 4.40
C PRO A 262 -21.80 -17.73 5.23
N HIS A 263 -21.51 -17.43 6.50
CA HIS A 263 -22.43 -16.71 7.39
C HIS A 263 -22.61 -15.21 7.08
N TRP A 264 -21.84 -14.65 6.14
CA TRP A 264 -22.04 -13.31 5.60
C TRP A 264 -22.84 -13.31 4.28
N VAL A 265 -23.13 -14.47 3.70
CA VAL A 265 -23.94 -14.61 2.47
C VAL A 265 -25.44 -14.62 2.79
N ALA A 266 -25.83 -14.80 4.06
CA ALA A 266 -27.23 -14.88 4.47
C ALA A 266 -28.01 -13.55 4.37
N ALA A 267 -27.36 -12.42 4.08
CA ALA A 267 -28.03 -11.13 3.87
C ALA A 267 -28.36 -10.83 2.39
N LEU A 268 -28.05 -11.72 1.44
CA LEU A 268 -28.21 -11.50 0.00
C LEU A 268 -29.26 -12.41 -0.69
N LEU A 269 -30.02 -13.19 0.07
CA LEU A 269 -31.07 -14.07 -0.48
C LEU A 269 -32.45 -13.93 0.20
N LEU A 270 -32.65 -12.92 1.04
CA LEU A 270 -33.96 -12.57 1.58
C LEU A 270 -34.11 -11.05 1.62
N GLY A 271 -34.43 -10.47 0.47
CA GLY A 271 -34.75 -9.07 0.25
C GLY A 271 -35.30 -8.88 -1.15
#